data_AF-A0A151AKQ8-F1
#
_entry.id   AF-A0A151AKQ8-F1
#
_cell.length_a   1.000
_cell.length_b   1.000
_cell.length_c   1.000
_cell.angle_alpha   90.00
_cell.angle_beta   90.00
_cell.angle_gamma   90.00
#
_symmetry.space_group_name_H-M   'P 1'
#
loop_
_entity.id
_entity.type
_entity.pdbx_description
1 polymer ?
#
loop_
_entity_poly.entity_id
_entity_poly.type
_entity_poly.pdbx_seq_one_letter_code
_entity_poly.pdbx_strand_id
1 'polypeptide(L)'
;MRCNYYRQCPVNHYPYIIQPGDTLISIAYRLEVSVSRILASNPGIDPYNLRIGQVICIPACPPNHTAIIIQPGDTLYKIAQEYNVTIASILEANPSIDPNYLRVGQRICIPSACAW
;
A
#
# COMPACT_ATOMS: atom_id res chain seq x y z
N MET A 1 -4.11 20.49 -20.40
CA MET A 1 -3.04 19.47 -20.45
C MET A 1 -2.79 18.93 -19.05
N ARG A 2 -3.41 17.82 -18.63
CA ARG A 2 -3.16 17.20 -17.31
C ARG A 2 -3.35 15.67 -17.38
N CYS A 3 -2.47 14.98 -18.11
CA CYS A 3 -2.52 13.50 -18.23
C CYS A 3 -1.18 12.80 -17.97
N ASN A 4 -0.18 13.45 -17.35
CA ASN A 4 1.14 12.84 -17.13
C ASN A 4 1.51 12.58 -15.66
N TYR A 5 0.63 12.91 -14.69
CA TYR A 5 0.96 12.71 -13.29
C TYR A 5 0.91 11.21 -12.88
N TYR A 6 0.04 10.42 -13.50
CA TYR A 6 -0.16 9.00 -13.18
C TYR A 6 0.88 8.03 -13.79
N ARG A 7 1.83 8.51 -14.59
CA ARG A 7 2.85 7.66 -15.25
C ARG A 7 4.22 7.64 -14.55
N GLN A 8 4.35 8.22 -13.35
CA GLN A 8 5.67 8.35 -12.70
C GLN A 8 6.06 7.18 -11.80
N CYS A 9 5.12 6.30 -11.47
CA CYS A 9 5.38 5.21 -10.54
C CYS A 9 5.42 3.85 -11.21
N PRO A 10 6.30 2.93 -10.75
CA PRO A 10 6.30 1.55 -11.21
C PRO A 10 4.95 0.86 -10.97
N VAL A 11 4.74 -0.28 -11.62
CA VAL A 11 3.60 -1.17 -11.33
C VAL A 11 3.54 -1.47 -9.82
N ASN A 12 2.34 -1.60 -9.26
CA ASN A 12 2.08 -1.79 -7.82
C ASN A 12 2.55 -0.64 -6.92
N HIS A 13 2.65 0.56 -7.47
CA HIS A 13 2.87 1.79 -6.71
C HIS A 13 1.80 2.81 -7.06
N TYR A 14 1.58 3.77 -6.17
CA TYR A 14 0.72 4.92 -6.42
C TYR A 14 1.45 6.21 -6.03
N PRO A 15 1.18 7.32 -6.73
CA PRO A 15 1.87 8.58 -6.44
C PRO A 15 1.30 9.22 -5.16
N TYR A 16 2.18 9.84 -4.39
CA TYR A 16 1.86 10.69 -3.25
C TYR A 16 2.56 12.04 -3.42
N ILE A 17 1.81 13.13 -3.26
CA ILE A 17 2.33 14.51 -3.31
C ILE A 17 2.70 14.91 -1.89
N ILE A 18 3.98 15.23 -1.66
CA ILE A 18 4.45 15.78 -0.38
C ILE A 18 3.66 17.05 -0.03
N GLN A 19 3.07 17.04 1.16
CA GLN A 19 2.29 18.12 1.74
C GLN A 19 3.14 18.90 2.77
N PRO A 20 2.73 20.12 3.16
CA PRO A 20 3.37 20.84 4.26
C PRO A 20 3.38 20.00 5.54
N GLY A 21 4.56 19.87 6.16
CA GLY A 21 4.74 19.12 7.42
C GLY A 21 4.96 17.61 7.26
N ASP A 22 4.92 17.07 6.04
CA ASP A 22 5.21 15.66 5.82
C ASP A 22 6.66 15.30 6.17
N THR A 23 6.81 14.19 6.88
CA THR A 23 8.03 13.39 6.99
C THR A 23 7.76 11.99 6.45
N LEU A 24 8.78 11.25 6.02
CA LEU A 24 8.58 9.85 5.62
C LEU A 24 7.98 9.00 6.74
N ILE A 25 8.28 9.31 8.01
CA ILE A 25 7.69 8.64 9.18
C ILE A 25 6.18 8.90 9.24
N SER A 26 5.76 10.16 9.16
CA SER A 26 4.33 10.52 9.21
C SER A 26 3.53 9.97 8.02
N ILE A 27 4.15 9.93 6.83
CA ILE A 27 3.55 9.35 5.63
C ILE A 27 3.40 7.83 5.81
N ALA A 28 4.47 7.16 6.23
CA ALA A 28 4.49 5.72 6.50
C ALA A 28 3.39 5.33 7.50
N TYR A 29 3.29 6.05 8.61
CA TYR A 29 2.27 5.82 9.63
C TYR A 29 0.85 5.98 9.08
N ARG A 30 0.57 7.09 8.39
CA ARG A 30 -0.77 7.38 7.84
C ARG A 30 -1.19 6.41 6.74
N LEU A 31 -0.22 5.94 5.93
CA LEU A 31 -0.49 5.06 4.79
C LEU A 31 -0.30 3.58 5.12
N GLU A 32 -0.01 3.24 6.38
CA GLU A 32 0.22 1.87 6.86
C GLU A 32 1.28 1.12 6.03
N VAL A 33 2.37 1.82 5.67
CA VAL A 33 3.53 1.25 4.96
C VAL A 33 4.82 1.51 5.74
N SER A 34 5.87 0.73 5.53
CA SER A 34 7.14 1.00 6.19
C SER A 34 7.94 2.10 5.49
N VAL A 35 8.69 2.90 6.27
CA VAL A 35 9.64 3.90 5.73
C VAL A 35 10.65 3.24 4.80
N SER A 36 11.16 2.06 5.16
CA SER A 36 12.11 1.31 4.34
C SER A 36 11.57 0.96 2.96
N ARG A 37 10.28 0.60 2.87
CA ARG A 37 9.63 0.32 1.58
C ARG A 37 9.40 1.60 0.78
N ILE A 38 9.04 2.71 1.42
CA ILE A 38 8.98 4.02 0.74
C ILE A 38 10.35 4.38 0.16
N LEU A 39 11.43 4.25 0.92
CA LEU A 39 12.79 4.53 0.44
C LEU A 39 13.19 3.63 -0.73
N ALA A 40 12.92 2.31 -0.62
CA ALA A 40 13.21 1.37 -1.70
C ALA A 40 12.45 1.68 -3.00
N SER A 41 11.22 2.21 -2.90
CA SER A 41 10.41 2.63 -4.05
C SER A 41 10.88 3.96 -4.69
N ASN A 42 11.74 4.72 -4.01
CA ASN A 42 12.16 6.07 -4.42
C ASN A 42 13.68 6.21 -4.38
N PRO A 43 14.43 5.52 -5.26
CA PRO A 43 15.88 5.59 -5.28
C PRO A 43 16.36 7.04 -5.46
N GLY A 44 17.29 7.48 -4.61
CA GLY A 44 17.86 8.84 -4.66
C GLY A 44 17.04 9.91 -3.92
N ILE A 45 15.94 9.55 -3.24
CA ILE A 45 15.24 10.49 -2.36
C ILE A 45 16.10 10.83 -1.13
N ASP A 46 16.14 12.10 -0.76
CA ASP A 46 16.69 12.55 0.52
C ASP A 46 15.55 12.64 1.55
N PRO A 47 15.51 11.76 2.58
CA PRO A 47 14.44 11.74 3.57
C PRO A 47 14.41 12.97 4.48
N TYR A 48 15.51 13.75 4.53
CA TYR A 48 15.61 14.95 5.35
C TYR A 48 15.36 16.24 4.56
N ASN A 49 15.10 16.15 3.26
CA ASN A 49 14.89 17.30 2.37
C ASN A 49 13.72 17.09 1.41
N LEU A 50 12.58 16.67 1.96
CA LEU A 50 11.33 16.53 1.20
C LEU A 50 10.79 17.91 0.80
N ARG A 51 10.44 18.10 -0.48
CA ARG A 51 9.90 19.38 -0.98
C ARG A 51 8.40 19.32 -1.14
N ILE A 52 7.68 20.33 -0.68
CA ILE A 52 6.23 20.44 -0.92
C ILE A 52 5.95 20.38 -2.43
N GLY A 53 4.98 19.56 -2.83
CA GLY A 53 4.66 19.30 -4.23
C GLY A 53 5.51 18.23 -4.91
N GLN A 54 6.59 17.75 -4.27
CA GLN A 54 7.37 16.61 -4.75
C GLN A 54 6.48 15.37 -4.82
N VAL A 55 6.66 14.59 -5.89
CA VAL A 55 6.00 13.29 -6.06
C VAL A 55 6.92 12.20 -5.53
N ILE A 56 6.37 11.32 -4.71
CA ILE A 56 7.01 10.06 -4.35
C ILE A 56 6.08 8.90 -4.69
N CYS A 57 6.65 7.75 -4.98
CA CYS A 57 5.92 6.53 -5.27
C CYS A 57 5.77 5.71 -3.99
N ILE A 58 4.53 5.50 -3.56
CA ILE A 58 4.22 4.68 -2.40
C ILE A 58 3.98 3.25 -2.86
N PRO A 59 4.68 2.26 -2.30
CA PRO A 59 4.44 0.86 -2.63
C PRO A 59 3.03 0.46 -2.15
N ALA A 60 2.25 -0.14 -3.04
CA ALA A 60 0.91 -0.62 -2.70
C ALA A 60 0.98 -1.94 -1.93
N CYS A 61 1.59 -2.98 -2.53
CA CYS A 61 1.76 -4.30 -1.94
C CYS A 61 3.12 -4.91 -2.32
N PRO A 62 3.61 -5.92 -1.57
CA PRO A 62 4.81 -6.66 -1.98
C PRO A 62 4.62 -7.32 -3.36
N PRO A 63 5.70 -7.76 -4.02
CA PRO A 63 5.57 -8.58 -5.23
C PRO A 63 4.65 -9.78 -5.01
N ASN A 64 3.95 -10.23 -6.06
CA ASN A 64 2.99 -11.34 -6.01
C ASN A 64 1.82 -11.12 -5.03
N HIS A 65 1.41 -9.87 -4.86
CA HIS A 65 0.21 -9.51 -4.11
C HIS A 65 -0.63 -8.52 -4.92
N THR A 66 -1.93 -8.54 -4.69
CA THR A 66 -2.89 -7.59 -5.22
C THR A 66 -3.40 -6.70 -4.08
N ALA A 67 -3.35 -5.38 -4.27
CA ALA A 67 -3.92 -4.44 -3.31
C ALA A 67 -5.44 -4.34 -3.50
N ILE A 68 -6.20 -4.47 -2.43
CA ILE A 68 -7.65 -4.21 -2.43
C ILE A 68 -8.00 -3.18 -1.35
N ILE A 69 -9.18 -2.56 -1.48
CA ILE A 69 -9.72 -1.62 -0.50
C ILE A 69 -10.95 -2.27 0.14
N ILE A 70 -10.94 -2.40 1.46
CA ILE A 70 -12.05 -2.94 2.24
C ILE A 70 -13.32 -2.12 1.98
N GLN A 71 -14.38 -2.80 1.57
CA GLN A 71 -15.71 -2.28 1.32
C GLN A 71 -16.65 -2.57 2.50
N PRO A 72 -17.79 -1.87 2.60
CA PRO A 72 -18.82 -2.19 3.58
C PRO A 72 -19.29 -3.65 3.45
N GLY A 73 -19.19 -4.41 4.54
CA GLY A 73 -19.66 -5.81 4.60
C GLY A 73 -18.61 -6.86 4.22
N ASP A 74 -17.38 -6.45 3.90
CA ASP A 74 -16.24 -7.33 3.71
C ASP A 74 -15.86 -8.05 5.01
N THR A 75 -15.41 -9.30 4.87
CA THR A 75 -14.77 -10.07 5.94
C THR A 75 -13.55 -10.78 5.37
N LEU A 76 -12.54 -11.07 6.21
CA LEU A 76 -11.38 -11.86 5.76
C LEU A 76 -11.79 -13.21 5.17
N TYR A 77 -12.89 -13.81 5.67
CA TYR A 77 -13.44 -15.05 5.14
C TYR A 77 -13.94 -14.90 3.70
N LYS A 78 -14.78 -13.89 3.42
CA LYS A 78 -15.30 -13.64 2.07
C LYS A 78 -14.18 -13.34 1.08
N ILE A 79 -13.24 -12.50 1.50
CA ILE A 79 -12.07 -12.13 0.69
C ILE A 79 -11.20 -13.36 0.41
N ALA A 80 -10.93 -14.19 1.42
CA ALA A 80 -10.16 -15.42 1.24
C ALA A 80 -10.82 -16.37 0.22
N GLN A 81 -12.14 -16.53 0.26
CA GLN A 81 -12.88 -17.32 -0.72
C GLN A 81 -12.82 -16.74 -2.12
N GLU A 82 -13.04 -15.43 -2.27
CA GLU A 82 -13.03 -14.75 -3.57
C GLU A 82 -11.68 -14.86 -4.28
N TYR A 83 -10.60 -14.68 -3.53
CA TYR A 83 -9.23 -14.72 -4.07
C TYR A 83 -8.59 -16.11 -4.04
N ASN A 84 -9.32 -17.13 -3.57
CA ASN A 84 -8.82 -18.50 -3.42
C ASN A 84 -7.50 -18.59 -2.62
N VAL A 85 -7.45 -17.92 -1.47
CA VAL A 85 -6.31 -17.91 -0.54
C VAL A 85 -6.76 -18.27 0.87
N THR A 86 -5.82 -18.47 1.80
CA THR A 86 -6.17 -18.70 3.21
C THR A 86 -6.21 -17.39 3.99
N ILE A 87 -7.06 -17.30 5.02
CA ILE A 87 -7.05 -16.16 5.95
C ILE A 87 -5.65 -15.96 6.57
N ALA A 88 -4.97 -17.07 6.90
CA ALA A 88 -3.61 -17.03 7.42
C ALA A 88 -2.64 -16.33 6.45
N SER A 89 -2.68 -16.66 5.16
CA SER A 89 -1.84 -16.01 4.15
C SER A 89 -2.17 -14.52 3.95
N ILE A 90 -3.45 -14.14 4.11
CA ILE A 90 -3.83 -12.72 4.12
C ILE A 90 -3.22 -12.02 5.34
N LEU A 91 -3.29 -12.63 6.53
CA LEU A 91 -2.73 -12.02 7.74
C LEU A 91 -1.20 -11.92 7.70
N GLU A 92 -0.52 -12.93 7.16
CA GLU A 92 0.93 -12.90 6.95
C GLU A 92 1.34 -11.78 5.99
N ALA A 93 0.56 -11.54 4.93
CA ALA A 93 0.79 -10.45 4.00
C ALA A 93 0.52 -9.05 4.60
N ASN A 94 -0.22 -8.99 5.71
CA ASN A 94 -0.72 -7.76 6.33
C ASN A 94 -0.44 -7.74 7.85
N PRO A 95 0.82 -7.76 8.30
CA PRO A 95 1.16 -7.92 9.71
C PRO A 95 0.66 -6.78 10.62
N SER A 96 0.22 -5.65 10.05
CA SER A 96 -0.31 -4.49 10.78
C SER A 96 -1.83 -4.49 10.94
N ILE A 97 -2.57 -5.43 10.33
CA ILE A 97 -4.04 -5.44 10.41
C ILE A 97 -4.53 -6.24 11.62
N ASP A 98 -5.56 -5.72 12.27
CA ASP A 98 -6.32 -6.47 13.27
C ASP A 98 -7.43 -7.27 12.56
N PRO A 99 -7.43 -8.61 12.58
CA PRO A 99 -8.46 -9.43 11.95
C PRO A 99 -9.87 -9.15 12.46
N ASN A 100 -10.02 -8.63 13.69
CA ASN A 100 -11.32 -8.35 14.29
C ASN A 100 -11.82 -6.93 13.97
N TYR A 101 -10.99 -6.09 13.34
CA TYR A 101 -11.29 -4.68 13.13
C TYR A 101 -10.83 -4.19 11.75
N LEU A 102 -11.41 -4.79 10.70
CA LEU A 102 -11.26 -4.29 9.34
C LEU A 102 -11.99 -2.95 9.18
N ARG A 103 -11.31 -1.93 8.66
CA ARG A 103 -11.90 -0.60 8.46
C ARG A 103 -12.29 -0.41 6.99
N VAL A 104 -13.48 0.10 6.73
CA VAL A 104 -13.86 0.51 5.36
C VAL A 104 -12.87 1.57 4.86
N GLY A 105 -12.39 1.40 3.63
CA GLY A 105 -11.33 2.23 3.05
C GLY A 105 -9.91 1.78 3.39
N GLN A 106 -9.72 0.81 4.28
CA GLN A 106 -8.42 0.23 4.57
C GLN A 106 -7.90 -0.53 3.35
N ARG A 107 -6.63 -0.30 3.01
CA ARG A 107 -5.95 -1.09 1.98
C ARG A 107 -5.34 -2.34 2.61
N ILE A 108 -5.57 -3.50 1.99
CA ILE A 108 -4.88 -4.74 2.35
C ILE A 108 -4.29 -5.42 1.11
N CYS A 109 -3.28 -6.25 1.33
CA CYS A 109 -2.56 -6.99 0.32
C CYS A 109 -2.99 -8.45 0.30
N ILE A 110 -3.57 -8.90 -0.81
CA ILE A 110 -3.97 -10.29 -0.99
C ILE A 110 -2.83 -11.01 -1.72
N PRO A 111 -2.24 -12.08 -1.17
CA PRO A 111 -1.24 -12.85 -1.90
C PRO A 111 -1.86 -13.42 -3.17
N SER A 112 -1.10 -13.47 -4.26
CA SER A 112 -1.49 -14.22 -5.42
C SER A 112 -1.55 -15.70 -5.03
N ALA A 113 -2.68 -16.37 -5.27
CA ALA A 113 -2.69 -17.83 -5.22
C ALA A 113 -1.60 -18.33 -6.17
N CYS A 114 -0.68 -19.17 -5.69
CA CYS A 114 0.16 -19.92 -6.63
C CYS A 114 -0.78 -20.67 -7.57
N ALA A 115 -0.60 -20.50 -8.87
CA ALA A 115 -1.17 -21.42 -9.83
C ALA A 115 -0.48 -22.78 -9.55
N TRP A 116 -1.24 -23.70 -8.96
CA TRP A 116 -0.83 -25.10 -8.87
C TRP A 116 -0.78 -25.71 -10.26
#